data_AF-A0A7W1DH53-F1
#
_entry.id   AF-A0A7W1DH53-F1
#
_cell.length_a   1.000
_cell.length_b   1.000
_cell.length_c   1.000
_cell.angle_alpha   90.00
_cell.angle_beta   90.00
_cell.angle_gamma   90.00
#
_symmetry.space_group_name_H-M   'P 1'
#
loop_
_entity.id
_entity.type
_entity.pdbx_description
1 polymer ?
#
loop_
_entity_poly.entity_id
_entity_poly.type
_entity_poly.pdbx_seq_one_letter_code
_entity_poly.pdbx_strand_id
1 'polypeptide(L)'
;MREEFMITRQGKQYVLFAGLLDEAHSLGLRGIDTDLIQVPDESNGNVAIVKAMAEMEDGRRFSGIGDASPENVGRNIAPHLIRMAETRAKARALRDAVNVGATAMEELSDGDDAPPAPQTSEGSSSRGRPTPIRGGRQNSSRDSSQGAAAEQDTPNGQPEKPASSKKGGSGKARKSQVDLLKTLAVEWRGENGVERLENRVGKPLTDMTRAEADEWIDRLTPEGRE
;
A
#
# COMPACT_ATOMS: atom_id res chain seq x y z
N MET A 1 17.88 -3.87 22.07
CA MET A 1 17.11 -4.85 21.25
C MET A 1 17.92 -6.12 21.01
N ARG A 2 17.36 -7.28 21.36
CA ARG A 2 18.01 -8.60 21.18
C ARG A 2 17.87 -9.10 19.74
N GLU A 3 18.86 -9.86 19.27
CA GLU A 3 18.87 -10.42 17.90
C GLU A 3 17.71 -11.39 17.64
N GLU A 4 17.21 -12.08 18.67
CA GLU A 4 16.07 -13.01 18.57
C GLU A 4 14.75 -12.34 18.15
N PHE A 5 14.64 -11.01 18.29
CA PHE A 5 13.49 -10.23 17.85
C PHE A 5 13.69 -9.55 16.49
N MET A 6 14.86 -9.74 15.88
CA MET A 6 15.17 -9.21 14.56
C MET A 6 15.04 -10.32 13.53
N ILE A 7 14.24 -10.08 12.50
CA ILE A 7 14.05 -11.01 11.39
C ILE A 7 14.50 -10.36 10.09
N THR A 8 15.06 -11.16 9.18
CA THR A 8 15.40 -10.68 7.83
C THR A 8 14.44 -11.28 6.82
N ARG A 9 13.76 -10.44 6.05
CA ARG A 9 12.87 -10.85 4.96
C ARG A 9 13.26 -10.06 3.72
N GLN A 10 13.52 -10.77 2.61
CA GLN A 10 13.91 -10.17 1.33
C GLN A 10 15.09 -9.17 1.42
N GLY A 11 16.06 -9.44 2.30
CA GLY A 11 17.24 -8.56 2.49
C GLY A 11 16.97 -7.29 3.31
N LYS A 12 15.76 -7.09 3.83
CA LYS A 12 15.42 -6.04 4.79
C LYS A 12 15.28 -6.62 6.20
N GLN A 13 15.72 -5.85 7.20
CA GLN A 13 15.54 -6.21 8.60
C GLN A 13 14.23 -5.64 9.14
N TYR A 14 13.52 -6.47 9.89
CA TYR A 14 12.29 -6.13 10.59
C TYR A 14 12.43 -6.50 12.06
N VAL A 15 11.73 -5.75 12.90
CA VAL A 15 11.62 -6.04 14.32
C VAL A 15 10.28 -6.71 14.59
N LEU A 16 10.23 -7.68 15.49
CA LEU A 16 8.99 -8.25 15.99
C LEU A 16 8.37 -7.34 17.05
N PHE A 17 7.04 -7.24 17.07
CA PHE A 17 6.32 -6.47 18.08
C PHE A 17 6.70 -6.88 19.51
N ALA A 18 6.90 -8.18 19.75
CA ALA A 18 7.36 -8.69 21.04
C ALA A 18 8.69 -8.06 21.50
N GLY A 19 9.62 -7.83 20.57
CA GLY A 19 10.89 -7.19 20.86
C GLY A 19 10.76 -5.70 21.16
N LEU A 20 9.86 -5.00 20.46
CA LEU A 20 9.54 -3.61 20.77
C LEU A 20 8.95 -3.46 22.17
N LEU A 21 8.04 -4.36 22.54
CA LEU A 21 7.41 -4.35 23.85
C LEU A 21 8.39 -4.69 24.98
N ASP A 22 9.24 -5.72 24.78
CA ASP A 22 10.27 -6.10 25.74
C ASP A 22 11.28 -4.95 25.98
N GLU A 23 11.78 -4.36 24.90
CA GLU A 23 12.70 -3.22 24.98
C GLU A 23 12.04 -2.02 25.65
N ALA A 24 10.79 -1.70 25.31
CA ALA A 24 10.07 -0.60 25.92
C ALA A 24 9.88 -0.80 27.43
N HIS A 25 9.52 -2.00 27.88
CA HIS A 25 9.46 -2.32 29.31
C HIS A 25 10.83 -2.15 29.99
N SER A 26 11.92 -2.60 29.35
CA SER A 26 13.27 -2.41 29.89
C SER A 26 13.67 -0.94 30.04
N LEU A 27 13.09 -0.06 29.22
CA LEU A 27 13.26 1.39 29.24
C LEU A 27 12.23 2.13 30.12
N GLY A 28 11.42 1.40 30.88
CA GLY A 28 10.44 2.00 31.80
C GLY A 28 9.11 2.37 31.15
N LEU A 29 8.63 1.58 30.17
CA LEU A 29 7.25 1.72 29.67
C LEU A 29 6.26 1.55 30.83
N ARG A 30 5.45 2.57 31.06
CA ARG A 30 4.44 2.59 32.11
C ARG A 30 3.09 2.09 31.63
N GLY A 31 2.74 2.39 30.38
CA GLY A 31 1.46 2.00 29.81
C GLY A 31 1.33 2.39 28.34
N ILE A 32 0.34 1.78 27.69
CA ILE A 32 -0.06 2.12 26.32
C ILE A 32 -1.57 2.23 26.30
N ASP A 33 -2.07 3.41 25.92
CA ASP A 33 -3.49 3.63 25.67
C ASP A 33 -3.78 3.65 24.17
N THR A 34 -4.99 3.29 23.78
CA THR A 34 -5.43 3.30 22.39
C THR A 34 -6.83 3.87 22.22
N ASP A 35 -7.00 4.71 21.21
CA ASP A 35 -8.27 5.31 20.80
C ASP A 35 -8.65 4.85 19.39
N LEU A 36 -9.85 4.28 19.24
CA LEU A 36 -10.43 4.01 17.92
C LEU A 36 -10.96 5.32 17.33
N ILE A 37 -10.22 5.89 16.38
CA ILE A 37 -10.57 7.17 15.73
C ILE A 37 -11.61 6.96 14.64
N GLN A 38 -11.51 5.85 13.90
CA GLN A 38 -12.44 5.53 12.83
C GLN A 38 -12.85 4.06 12.91
N VAL A 39 -14.17 3.84 13.03
CA VAL A 39 -14.78 2.51 12.91
C VAL A 39 -14.88 2.16 11.43
N PRO A 40 -14.47 0.95 11.00
CA PRO A 40 -14.58 0.57 9.59
C PRO A 40 -16.05 0.44 9.18
N ASP A 41 -16.43 1.09 8.08
CA ASP A 41 -17.76 1.01 7.48
C ASP A 41 -17.70 1.22 5.95
N GLU A 42 -18.78 0.89 5.24
CA GLU A 42 -18.81 1.00 3.77
C GLU A 42 -18.58 2.43 3.25
N SER A 43 -19.01 3.46 3.99
CA SER A 43 -18.87 4.86 3.58
C SER A 43 -17.41 5.35 3.63
N ASN A 44 -16.57 4.70 4.44
CA ASN A 44 -15.15 4.99 4.56
C ASN A 44 -14.25 3.92 3.92
N GLY A 45 -14.80 3.06 3.07
CA GLY A 45 -14.04 2.00 2.39
C GLY A 45 -13.60 0.87 3.33
N ASN A 46 -14.33 0.66 4.44
CA ASN A 46 -13.99 -0.24 5.54
C ASN A 46 -12.61 0.05 6.13
N VAL A 47 -12.22 1.32 6.26
CA VAL A 47 -10.93 1.71 6.85
C VAL A 47 -11.12 1.88 8.37
N ALA A 48 -10.35 1.13 9.16
CA ALA A 48 -10.21 1.34 10.60
C ALA A 48 -8.98 2.21 10.89
N ILE A 49 -9.10 3.17 11.79
CA ILE A 49 -7.97 4.01 12.24
C ILE A 49 -7.92 4.02 13.76
N VAL A 50 -6.76 3.67 14.32
CA VAL A 50 -6.48 3.67 15.75
C VAL A 50 -5.29 4.57 16.04
N LYS A 51 -5.35 5.32 17.16
CA LYS A 51 -4.20 6.02 17.73
C LYS A 51 -3.74 5.27 18.98
N ALA A 52 -2.44 5.08 19.12
CA ALA A 52 -1.82 4.59 20.35
C ALA A 52 -0.96 5.69 20.99
N MET A 53 -0.84 5.63 22.31
CA MET A 53 -0.08 6.54 23.14
C MET A 53 0.70 5.74 24.18
N ALA A 54 2.02 5.62 24.01
CA ALA A 54 2.92 5.02 24.99
C ALA A 54 3.41 6.08 25.98
N GLU A 55 3.26 5.82 27.28
CA GLU A 55 3.79 6.64 28.37
C GLU A 55 4.98 5.94 29.04
N MET A 56 6.10 6.66 29.17
CA MET A 56 7.30 6.21 29.87
C MET A 56 7.31 6.71 31.31
N GLU A 57 8.05 6.04 32.19
CA GLU A 57 8.18 6.42 33.61
C GLU A 57 8.79 7.82 33.80
N ASP A 58 9.67 8.25 32.90
CA ASP A 58 10.28 9.59 32.90
C ASP A 58 9.34 10.70 32.38
N GLY A 59 8.09 10.37 32.08
CA GLY A 59 7.08 11.30 31.59
C GLY A 59 7.11 11.56 30.09
N ARG A 60 8.06 10.97 29.34
CA ARG A 60 8.03 11.02 27.87
C ARG A 60 6.83 10.25 27.33
N ARG A 61 6.36 10.72 26.18
CA ARG A 61 5.12 10.28 25.55
C ARG A 61 5.34 10.13 24.05
N PHE A 62 5.04 8.95 23.51
CA PHE A 62 5.18 8.62 22.09
C PHE A 62 3.86 8.14 21.50
N SER A 63 3.44 8.70 20.37
CA SER A 63 2.16 8.36 19.76
C SER A 63 2.31 7.81 18.36
N GLY A 64 1.47 6.85 17.99
CA GLY A 64 1.42 6.27 16.65
C GLY A 64 -0.01 6.15 16.15
N ILE A 65 -0.24 6.40 14.86
CA ILE A 65 -1.51 6.09 14.20
C ILE A 65 -1.32 4.78 13.43
N GLY A 66 -2.26 3.86 13.53
CA GLY A 66 -2.33 2.65 12.71
C GLY A 66 -3.65 2.61 11.95
N ASP A 67 -3.57 2.23 10.69
CA ASP A 67 -4.73 2.08 9.81
C ASP A 67 -4.83 0.64 9.32
N ALA A 68 -6.03 0.16 9.00
CA ALA A 68 -6.23 -1.12 8.34
C ALA A 68 -7.49 -1.08 7.48
N SER A 69 -7.39 -1.58 6.25
CA SER A 69 -8.51 -1.73 5.33
C SER A 69 -8.36 -3.02 4.52
N PRO A 70 -9.43 -3.52 3.89
CA PRO A 70 -9.34 -4.68 3.00
C PRO A 70 -8.32 -4.51 1.85
N GLU A 71 -7.97 -3.27 1.50
CA GLU A 71 -7.00 -2.97 0.44
C GLU A 71 -5.54 -3.09 0.89
N ASN A 72 -5.27 -2.90 2.18
CA ASN A 72 -3.91 -2.88 2.73
C ASN A 72 -3.62 -4.00 3.73
N VAL A 73 -4.53 -4.96 3.87
CA VAL A 73 -4.34 -6.17 4.67
C VAL A 73 -4.50 -7.44 3.85
N GLY A 74 -3.87 -8.53 4.30
CA GLY A 74 -4.08 -9.85 3.70
C GLY A 74 -5.51 -10.36 3.90
N ARG A 75 -5.99 -11.25 3.02
CA ARG A 75 -7.37 -11.79 3.06
C ARG A 75 -7.76 -12.38 4.42
N ASN A 76 -6.81 -13.02 5.11
CA ASN A 76 -7.02 -13.62 6.42
C ASN A 76 -7.17 -12.56 7.54
N ILE A 77 -6.69 -11.34 7.32
CA ILE A 77 -6.75 -10.22 8.27
C ILE A 77 -7.95 -9.32 8.01
N ALA A 78 -8.53 -9.34 6.81
CA ALA A 78 -9.68 -8.53 6.44
C ALA A 78 -10.87 -8.60 7.43
N PRO A 79 -11.18 -9.73 8.10
CA PRO A 79 -12.23 -9.77 9.13
C PRO A 79 -11.85 -9.11 10.47
N HIS A 80 -10.61 -8.64 10.62
CA HIS A 80 -9.99 -8.25 11.90
C HIS A 80 -9.33 -6.85 11.83
N LEU A 81 -9.89 -5.94 11.04
CA LEU A 81 -9.30 -4.63 10.74
C LEU A 81 -8.97 -3.80 11.99
N ILE A 82 -9.87 -3.71 12.96
CA ILE A 82 -9.62 -2.96 14.19
C ILE A 82 -8.40 -3.53 14.95
N ARG A 83 -8.29 -4.86 15.04
CA ARG A 83 -7.17 -5.54 15.70
C ARG A 83 -5.84 -5.24 15.00
N MET A 84 -5.86 -5.19 13.66
CA MET A 84 -4.68 -4.87 12.87
C MET A 84 -4.29 -3.39 12.98
N ALA A 85 -5.26 -2.48 12.86
CA ALA A 85 -5.03 -1.04 13.04
C ALA A 85 -4.45 -0.73 14.43
N GLU A 86 -4.98 -1.35 15.48
CA GLU A 86 -4.48 -1.20 16.85
C GLU A 86 -3.04 -1.74 16.99
N THR A 87 -2.75 -2.90 16.41
CA THR A 87 -1.40 -3.48 16.41
C THR A 87 -0.40 -2.55 15.72
N ARG A 88 -0.77 -2.02 14.54
CA ARG A 88 0.03 -1.04 13.80
C ARG A 88 0.28 0.23 14.60
N ALA A 89 -0.75 0.76 15.26
CA ALA A 89 -0.65 1.97 16.07
C ALA A 89 0.34 1.78 17.24
N LYS A 90 0.19 0.67 17.98
CA LYS A 90 1.06 0.35 19.12
C LYS A 90 2.51 0.14 18.68
N ALA A 91 2.73 -0.59 17.59
CA ALA A 91 4.06 -0.83 17.06
C ALA A 91 4.77 0.48 16.66
N ARG A 92 4.05 1.41 16.01
CA ARG A 92 4.57 2.75 15.65
C ARG A 92 4.95 3.56 16.90
N ALA A 93 4.06 3.63 17.89
CA ALA A 93 4.33 4.34 19.14
C ALA A 93 5.53 3.75 19.90
N LEU A 94 5.63 2.42 19.96
CA LEU A 94 6.73 1.74 20.65
C LEU A 94 8.06 1.91 19.95
N ARG A 95 8.11 1.84 18.61
CA ARG A 95 9.35 2.11 17.85
C ARG A 95 9.94 3.47 18.16
N ASP A 96 9.10 4.50 18.18
CA ASP A 96 9.52 5.86 18.50
C ASP A 96 10.02 5.93 19.95
N ALA A 97 9.36 5.23 20.88
CA ALA A 97 9.76 5.17 22.28
C ALA A 97 11.12 4.49 22.50
N VAL A 98 11.41 3.43 21.75
CA VAL A 98 12.66 2.65 21.86
C VAL A 98 13.75 3.10 20.87
N ASN A 99 13.50 4.14 20.07
CA ASN A 99 14.40 4.67 19.05
C ASN A 99 14.88 3.61 18.03
N VAL A 100 13.95 2.77 17.54
CA VAL A 100 14.22 1.75 16.52
C VAL A 100 13.65 2.19 15.18
N GLY A 101 14.53 2.41 14.19
CA GLY A 101 14.15 2.79 12.84
C GLY A 101 13.70 1.64 11.92
N ALA A 102 13.88 0.38 12.35
CA ALA A 102 13.42 -0.78 11.61
C ALA A 102 11.90 -0.93 11.73
N THR A 103 11.20 -1.21 10.61
CA THR A 103 9.76 -1.41 10.63
C THR A 103 9.39 -2.68 11.40
N ALA A 104 8.28 -2.63 12.14
CA ALA A 104 7.75 -3.81 12.81
C ALA A 104 7.13 -4.76 11.77
N MET A 105 7.37 -6.06 11.90
CA MET A 105 6.82 -7.03 10.94
C MET A 105 5.29 -6.98 10.94
N GLU A 106 4.68 -6.85 12.11
CA GLU A 106 3.22 -6.81 12.31
C GLU A 106 2.59 -5.50 11.79
N GLU A 107 3.40 -4.50 11.42
CA GLU A 107 2.87 -3.33 10.72
C GLU A 107 2.65 -3.58 9.23
N LEU A 108 3.36 -4.55 8.67
CA LEU A 108 3.33 -4.87 7.27
C LEU A 108 2.34 -6.01 7.06
N SER A 109 1.42 -5.80 6.13
CA SER A 109 0.60 -6.89 5.63
C SER A 109 1.24 -7.51 4.41
N ASP A 110 0.75 -8.69 3.99
CA ASP A 110 1.22 -9.38 2.79
C ASP A 110 1.13 -8.52 1.50
N GLY A 111 0.36 -7.42 1.52
CA GLY A 111 0.26 -6.44 0.44
C GLY A 111 1.32 -5.32 0.46
N ASP A 112 2.00 -5.08 1.58
CA ASP A 112 3.07 -4.06 1.72
C ASP A 112 4.44 -4.59 1.28
N ASP A 113 4.53 -5.89 0.98
CA ASP A 113 5.74 -6.59 0.55
C ASP A 113 6.07 -6.33 -0.94
N ALA A 114 5.50 -5.27 -1.52
CA ALA A 114 5.82 -4.84 -2.87
C ALA A 114 7.29 -4.37 -2.92
N PRO A 115 8.06 -4.80 -3.93
CA PRO A 115 9.41 -4.28 -4.12
C PRO A 115 9.31 -2.75 -4.25
N PRO A 116 10.28 -1.99 -3.67
CA PRO A 116 10.29 -0.54 -3.84
C PRO A 116 10.21 -0.24 -5.33
N ALA A 117 9.32 0.67 -5.71
CA ALA A 117 9.23 1.14 -7.09
C ALA A 117 10.66 1.49 -7.55
N PRO A 118 11.09 1.03 -8.74
CA PRO A 118 12.44 1.32 -9.21
C PRO A 118 12.61 2.83 -9.18
N GLN A 119 13.52 3.30 -8.32
CA GLN A 119 13.96 4.68 -8.38
C GLN A 119 14.60 4.82 -9.75
N THR A 120 13.89 5.46 -10.67
CA THR A 120 14.48 5.95 -11.90
C THR A 120 15.51 6.98 -11.48
N SER A 121 16.75 6.50 -11.35
CA SER A 121 17.94 7.33 -11.32
C SER A 121 18.04 8.02 -12.68
N GLU A 122 17.24 9.07 -12.89
CA GLU A 122 17.47 10.03 -13.95
C GLU A 122 18.70 10.86 -13.55
N GLY A 123 19.85 10.29 -13.91
CA GLY A 123 21.13 10.98 -13.85
C GLY A 123 21.21 12.07 -14.92
N SER A 124 21.11 13.31 -14.45
CA SER A 124 21.99 14.44 -14.82
C SER A 124 21.99 14.97 -16.26
N SER A 125 21.40 16.17 -16.44
CA SER A 125 22.13 17.31 -17.01
C SER A 125 21.37 18.64 -16.89
N SER A 126 21.66 19.43 -15.85
CA SER A 126 22.02 20.85 -16.03
C SER A 126 22.53 21.43 -14.71
N ARG A 127 23.84 21.59 -14.62
CA ARG A 127 24.47 22.48 -13.65
C ARG A 127 24.09 23.92 -14.03
N GLY A 128 22.94 24.38 -13.55
CA GLY A 128 22.56 25.78 -13.54
C GLY A 128 23.40 26.54 -12.52
N ARG A 129 24.50 27.11 -12.99
CA ARG A 129 25.35 28.07 -12.27
C ARG A 129 24.48 29.23 -11.72
N PRO A 130 24.59 29.63 -10.44
CA PRO A 130 23.85 30.78 -9.91
C PRO A 130 24.39 32.08 -10.53
N THR A 131 23.55 32.84 -11.22
CA THR A 131 23.86 34.22 -11.64
C THR A 131 23.75 35.17 -10.44
N PRO A 132 24.72 36.07 -10.22
CA PRO A 132 24.65 37.02 -9.11
C PRO A 132 23.60 38.11 -9.39
N ILE A 133 22.74 38.34 -8.40
CA ILE A 133 21.76 39.43 -8.37
C ILE A 133 22.52 40.75 -8.24
N ARG A 134 22.49 41.56 -9.31
CA ARG A 134 22.97 42.95 -9.33
C ARG A 134 21.78 43.86 -9.05
N GLY A 135 21.86 44.63 -7.96
CA GLY A 135 20.80 45.51 -7.50
C GLY A 135 20.59 46.79 -8.33
N GLY A 136 19.43 47.42 -8.09
CA GLY A 136 19.01 48.73 -8.60
C GLY A 136 17.55 48.69 -9.08
N ARG A 137 16.51 48.96 -8.26
CA ARG A 137 16.06 50.22 -7.63
C ARG A 137 14.99 50.95 -8.49
N GLN A 138 13.79 51.04 -7.88
CA GLN A 138 12.77 52.11 -7.86
C GLN A 138 11.61 52.20 -8.88
N ASN A 139 10.42 52.33 -8.25
CA ASN A 139 9.22 53.11 -8.59
C ASN A 139 8.35 52.65 -9.79
N SER A 140 7.03 52.84 -9.83
CA SER A 140 5.93 53.16 -8.90
C SER A 140 4.70 53.40 -9.80
N SER A 141 3.50 53.28 -9.25
CA SER A 141 2.20 53.84 -9.72
C SER A 141 1.47 53.10 -10.86
N ARG A 142 0.22 52.65 -10.59
CA ARG A 142 -1.09 53.24 -11.03
C ARG A 142 -1.32 52.99 -12.53
N ASP A 143 -2.45 52.55 -13.06
CA ASP A 143 -3.85 52.80 -12.72
C ASP A 143 -4.75 51.83 -13.53
N SER A 144 -5.97 51.74 -13.05
CA SER A 144 -7.26 51.20 -13.48
C SER A 144 -7.63 51.04 -14.98
N SER A 145 -8.78 50.35 -15.14
CA SER A 145 -9.78 50.39 -16.24
C SER A 145 -9.68 49.28 -17.29
N GLN A 146 -10.76 48.73 -17.85
CA GLN A 146 -12.17 48.49 -17.47
C GLN A 146 -12.76 47.70 -18.65
N GLY A 147 -13.73 46.83 -18.35
CA GLY A 147 -14.82 46.41 -19.25
C GLY A 147 -14.54 45.20 -20.15
N ALA A 148 -15.51 44.37 -20.52
CA ALA A 148 -16.89 44.09 -20.10
C ALA A 148 -17.43 42.99 -21.05
N ALA A 149 -18.54 42.35 -20.64
CA ALA A 149 -19.47 41.48 -21.39
C ALA A 149 -19.06 39.99 -21.50
N ALA A 150 -19.73 39.08 -20.76
CA ALA A 150 -21.07 38.47 -20.99
C ALA A 150 -20.97 37.36 -22.07
N GLU A 151 -21.51 36.14 -21.93
CA GLU A 151 -22.81 35.72 -21.41
C GLU A 151 -22.78 34.29 -20.80
N GLN A 152 -23.79 34.04 -19.97
CA GLN A 152 -24.18 32.75 -19.41
C GLN A 152 -24.91 31.91 -20.47
N ASP A 153 -24.70 30.59 -20.48
CA ASP A 153 -25.84 29.66 -20.48
C ASP A 153 -25.42 28.26 -19.99
N THR A 154 -26.19 27.72 -19.06
CA THR A 154 -26.17 26.32 -18.60
C THR A 154 -27.56 25.77 -18.92
N PRO A 155 -27.79 24.47 -19.25
CA PRO A 155 -27.90 23.50 -18.15
C PRO A 155 -27.65 22.01 -18.49
N ASN A 156 -27.09 21.32 -17.49
CA ASN A 156 -27.54 20.03 -16.91
C ASN A 156 -27.48 18.71 -17.70
N GLY A 157 -26.91 17.67 -17.08
CA GLY A 157 -27.04 16.27 -17.49
C GLY A 157 -26.02 15.29 -16.89
N GLN A 158 -26.37 14.68 -15.74
CA GLN A 158 -25.98 13.36 -15.18
C GLN A 158 -24.57 12.75 -15.43
N PRO A 159 -23.87 12.26 -14.38
CA PRO A 159 -22.77 11.32 -14.55
C PRO A 159 -23.31 9.89 -14.78
N GLU A 160 -23.13 9.37 -15.99
CA GLU A 160 -23.33 7.95 -16.29
C GLU A 160 -22.27 7.06 -15.62
N LYS A 161 -22.71 5.88 -15.17
CA LYS A 161 -21.88 4.74 -14.77
C LYS A 161 -20.91 4.35 -15.90
N PRO A 162 -19.64 4.01 -15.64
CA PRO A 162 -18.88 3.22 -16.59
C PRO A 162 -19.14 1.74 -16.35
N ALA A 163 -19.92 1.16 -17.27
CA ALA A 163 -20.02 -0.26 -17.52
C ALA A 163 -18.66 -0.85 -17.98
N SER A 164 -18.53 -2.15 -17.73
CA SER A 164 -17.57 -3.10 -18.31
C SER A 164 -16.97 -2.69 -19.66
N SER A 165 -15.65 -2.49 -19.71
CA SER A 165 -14.91 -2.37 -20.97
C SER A 165 -14.07 -3.63 -21.22
N LYS A 166 -14.68 -4.57 -21.95
CA LYS A 166 -13.96 -5.52 -22.80
C LYS A 166 -13.06 -4.73 -23.76
N LYS A 167 -11.74 -4.87 -23.61
CA LYS A 167 -10.78 -4.58 -24.68
C LYS A 167 -9.59 -5.53 -24.55
N GLY A 168 -9.70 -6.66 -25.24
CA GLY A 168 -8.63 -7.65 -25.38
C GLY A 168 -7.41 -7.01 -26.01
N GLY A 169 -6.36 -6.83 -25.20
CA GLY A 169 -5.07 -6.37 -25.67
C GLY A 169 -4.20 -7.55 -26.03
N SER A 170 -3.67 -7.55 -27.25
CA SER A 170 -2.66 -8.47 -27.82
C SER A 170 -1.28 -8.42 -27.13
N GLY A 171 -1.23 -7.96 -25.87
CA GLY A 171 -0.02 -7.91 -25.07
C GLY A 171 0.20 -9.19 -24.27
N LYS A 172 1.44 -9.40 -23.81
CA LYS A 172 1.76 -10.48 -22.86
C LYS A 172 0.87 -10.43 -21.62
N ALA A 173 0.53 -11.61 -21.10
CA ALA A 173 -0.23 -11.79 -19.89
C ALA A 173 0.37 -10.97 -18.74
N ARG A 174 -0.49 -10.35 -17.92
CA ARG A 174 -0.05 -9.66 -16.71
C ARG A 174 0.47 -10.70 -15.73
N LYS A 175 1.47 -10.32 -14.91
CA LYS A 175 2.03 -11.21 -13.88
C LYS A 175 0.93 -11.80 -12.97
N SER A 176 -0.07 -11.00 -12.61
CA SER A 176 -1.22 -11.45 -11.84
C SER A 176 -2.06 -12.53 -12.52
N GLN A 177 -2.22 -12.47 -13.85
CA GLN A 177 -2.94 -13.50 -14.62
C GLN A 177 -2.14 -14.80 -14.64
N VAL A 178 -0.82 -14.72 -14.84
CA VAL A 178 0.06 -15.90 -14.84
C VAL A 178 0.10 -16.56 -13.45
N ASP A 179 0.18 -15.76 -12.38
CA ASP A 179 0.20 -16.27 -11.01
C ASP A 179 -1.13 -16.93 -10.63
N LEU A 180 -2.27 -16.35 -11.03
CA LEU A 180 -3.58 -16.99 -10.85
C LEU A 180 -3.68 -18.32 -11.61
N LEU A 181 -3.19 -18.36 -12.85
CA LEU A 181 -3.16 -19.58 -13.67
C LEU A 181 -2.34 -20.69 -13.01
N LYS A 182 -1.18 -20.34 -12.42
CA LYS A 182 -0.33 -21.30 -11.69
C LYS A 182 -1.05 -21.85 -10.46
N THR A 183 -1.71 -21.00 -9.69
CA THR A 183 -2.49 -21.41 -8.52
C THR A 183 -3.61 -22.37 -8.92
N LEU A 184 -4.43 -22.00 -9.91
CA LEU A 184 -5.51 -22.85 -10.42
C LEU A 184 -4.97 -24.17 -11.00
N ALA A 185 -3.81 -24.13 -11.66
CA ALA A 185 -3.19 -25.33 -12.19
C ALA A 185 -2.82 -26.31 -11.07
N VAL A 186 -2.20 -25.82 -9.98
CA VAL A 186 -1.84 -26.66 -8.82
C VAL A 186 -3.07 -27.17 -8.10
N GLU A 187 -4.09 -26.33 -7.88
CA GLU A 187 -5.33 -26.72 -7.20
C GLU A 187 -6.08 -27.84 -7.94
N TRP A 188 -6.14 -27.78 -9.28
CA TRP A 188 -6.92 -28.73 -10.07
C TRP A 188 -6.17 -29.96 -10.56
N ARG A 189 -4.83 -29.92 -10.55
CA ARG A 189 -4.00 -30.98 -11.14
C ARG A 189 -2.94 -31.50 -10.17
N GLY A 190 -2.85 -30.97 -8.95
CA GLY A 190 -1.86 -31.35 -7.94
C GLY A 190 -0.49 -30.75 -8.19
N GLU A 191 0.54 -31.28 -7.53
CA GLU A 191 1.91 -30.69 -7.50
C GLU A 191 2.52 -30.44 -8.89
N ASN A 192 2.23 -31.29 -9.88
CA ASN A 192 2.69 -31.12 -11.28
C ASN A 192 1.67 -30.38 -12.16
N GLY A 193 0.80 -29.57 -11.57
CA GLY A 193 -0.32 -28.97 -12.27
C GLY A 193 0.08 -27.93 -13.29
N VAL A 194 1.08 -27.11 -12.96
CA VAL A 194 1.65 -26.09 -13.85
C VAL A 194 2.26 -26.74 -15.09
N GLU A 195 3.13 -27.74 -14.90
CA GLU A 195 3.78 -28.47 -16.00
C GLU A 195 2.77 -29.17 -16.92
N ARG A 196 1.74 -29.80 -16.34
CA ARG A 196 0.65 -30.41 -17.14
C ARG A 196 -0.16 -29.38 -17.92
N LEU A 197 -0.35 -28.19 -17.36
CA LEU A 197 -1.04 -27.11 -18.06
C LEU A 197 -0.18 -26.55 -19.19
N GLU A 198 1.11 -26.30 -18.95
CA GLU A 198 2.06 -25.86 -19.98
C GLU A 198 2.19 -26.87 -21.13
N ASN A 199 2.27 -28.17 -20.81
CA ASN A 199 2.28 -29.23 -21.83
C ASN A 199 0.98 -29.26 -22.65
N ARG A 200 -0.17 -28.92 -22.06
CA ARG A 200 -1.46 -28.85 -22.75
C ARG A 200 -1.61 -27.59 -23.60
N VAL A 201 -1.04 -26.46 -23.16
CA VAL A 201 -1.05 -25.19 -23.89
C VAL A 201 0.04 -25.18 -24.97
N GLY A 202 1.08 -26.02 -24.83
CA GLY A 202 2.21 -26.13 -25.78
C GLY A 202 3.21 -24.99 -25.69
N LYS A 203 3.11 -24.14 -24.66
CA LYS A 203 4.02 -23.01 -24.38
C LYS A 203 4.04 -22.72 -22.87
N PRO A 204 5.10 -22.06 -22.36
CA PRO A 204 5.16 -21.63 -20.96
C PRO A 204 4.03 -20.65 -20.62
N LEU A 205 3.49 -20.71 -19.40
CA LEU A 205 2.40 -19.80 -18.99
C LEU A 205 2.86 -18.32 -19.01
N THR A 206 4.16 -18.09 -18.85
CA THR A 206 4.79 -16.76 -18.90
C THR A 206 4.78 -16.13 -20.30
N ASP A 207 4.62 -16.93 -21.35
CA ASP A 207 4.58 -16.46 -22.75
C ASP A 207 3.16 -16.43 -23.33
N MET A 208 2.14 -16.56 -22.48
CA MET A 208 0.75 -16.39 -22.87
C MET A 208 0.43 -14.91 -23.10
N THR A 209 -0.50 -14.64 -24.01
CA THR A 209 -1.14 -13.35 -24.15
C THR A 209 -2.18 -13.14 -23.05
N ARG A 210 -2.59 -11.89 -22.81
CA ARG A 210 -3.66 -11.59 -21.84
C ARG A 210 -4.95 -12.33 -22.16
N ALA A 211 -5.33 -12.36 -23.44
CA ALA A 211 -6.54 -13.02 -23.90
C ALA A 211 -6.49 -14.54 -23.67
N GLU A 212 -5.37 -15.18 -23.99
CA GLU A 212 -5.18 -16.61 -23.70
C GLU A 212 -5.22 -16.87 -22.19
N ALA A 213 -4.57 -16.03 -21.38
CA ALA A 213 -4.58 -16.21 -19.93
C ALA A 213 -5.99 -16.08 -19.35
N ASP A 214 -6.78 -15.10 -19.77
CA ASP A 214 -8.17 -14.93 -19.33
C ASP A 214 -9.04 -16.13 -19.75
N GLU A 215 -8.91 -16.64 -20.98
CA GLU A 215 -9.66 -17.82 -21.44
C GLU A 215 -9.35 -19.07 -20.60
N TRP A 216 -8.08 -19.28 -20.25
CA TRP A 216 -7.67 -20.40 -19.40
C TRP A 216 -8.06 -20.22 -17.94
N ILE A 217 -8.09 -18.98 -17.43
CA ILE A 217 -8.60 -18.66 -16.09
C ILE A 217 -10.09 -18.97 -16.04
N ASP A 218 -10.89 -18.47 -17.00
CA ASP A 218 -12.34 -18.73 -17.05
C ASP A 218 -12.63 -20.23 -17.13
N ARG A 219 -11.85 -20.98 -17.92
CA ARG A 219 -12.00 -22.44 -18.04
C ARG A 219 -11.63 -23.24 -16.78
N LEU A 220 -10.72 -22.71 -15.97
CA LEU A 220 -10.24 -23.36 -14.74
C LEU A 220 -10.94 -22.82 -13.48
N THR A 221 -11.67 -21.70 -13.60
CA THR A 221 -12.46 -21.12 -12.52
C THR A 221 -13.83 -21.81 -12.53
N PRO A 222 -14.23 -22.52 -11.48
CA PRO A 222 -15.54 -23.16 -11.45
C PRO A 222 -16.65 -22.11 -11.43
N GLU A 223 -17.52 -22.13 -12.44
CA GLU A 223 -18.80 -21.41 -12.39
C GLU A 223 -19.67 -22.04 -11.30
N GLY A 224 -20.01 -21.27 -10.27
CA GLY A 224 -21.09 -21.59 -9.33
C GLY A 224 -20.88 -22.86 -8.50
N ARG A 225 -20.25 -22.74 -7.32
CA ARG A 225 -20.71 -23.52 -6.18
C ARG A 225 -21.92 -22.78 -5.58
N GLU A 226 -23.11 -23.14 -6.05
CA GLU A 226 -24.32 -23.03 -5.22
C GLU A 226 -24.21 -23.97 -4.01
#